data_AF-A0AAP3E4D8-F1
#
_entry.id   AF-A0AAP3E4D8-F1
#
_cell.length_a   1.000
_cell.length_b   1.000
_cell.length_c   1.000
_cell.angle_alpha   90.00
_cell.angle_beta   90.00
_cell.angle_gamma   90.00
#
_symmetry.space_group_name_H-M   'P 1'
#
loop_
_entity.id
_entity.type
_entity.pdbx_description
1 polymer ?
#
loop_
_entity_poly.entity_id
_entity_poly.type
_entity_poly.pdbx_seq_one_letter_code
_entity_poly.pdbx_strand_id
1 'polypeptide(L)'
;MSPNPNRDPKYRIPTGIHVHDRDVENMTRMIVVNHPSEQTGEFQVAGTGKTVADYNEDYSADAAVVQVVYQWKLSKELPDWKSIKIEDLWEEVQDTELKVYSYPAPRMKSVTSVVPKTIKTHRELICYQSARLVHLSVTIDPTNSFAENLMWGNYDKRLSGDIELSSILKENKYQMKENIGLCMYCGKESKTTFDHVIPMDNGGDSEMGNMVPVCPSCNSSKSNKNVIDWHKKHDIPVDRVVLGKYLKLLWEEFKQEGKLDEPISETLHDRWDGVEITRNISQTLYTDARLKQ
;
A
#
# COMPACT_ATOMS: atom_id res chain seq x y z
N MET A 1 -16.07 -2.67 18.99
CA MET A 1 -16.23 -2.90 17.53
C MET A 1 -15.14 -3.86 17.11
N SER A 2 -15.47 -4.93 16.39
CA SER A 2 -14.46 -5.82 15.79
C SER A 2 -13.52 -4.99 14.90
N PRO A 3 -12.21 -5.28 14.86
CA PRO A 3 -11.30 -4.57 13.98
C PRO A 3 -11.81 -4.68 12.55
N ASN A 4 -12.00 -3.54 11.88
CA ASN A 4 -12.34 -3.55 10.46
C ASN A 4 -11.17 -4.21 9.72
N PRO A 5 -11.37 -5.34 9.02
CA PRO A 5 -10.28 -6.04 8.34
C PRO A 5 -9.57 -5.15 7.30
N ASN A 6 -10.23 -4.13 6.73
CA ASN A 6 -9.57 -3.14 5.85
C ASN A 6 -8.51 -2.26 6.57
N ARG A 7 -8.40 -2.37 7.90
CA ARG A 7 -7.48 -1.59 8.75
C ARG A 7 -6.44 -2.45 9.45
N ASP A 8 -6.54 -3.77 9.34
CA ASP A 8 -5.59 -4.67 9.99
C ASP A 8 -4.31 -4.73 9.15
N PRO A 9 -3.15 -4.32 9.69
CA PRO A 9 -1.88 -4.27 8.97
C PRO A 9 -1.44 -5.61 8.36
N LYS A 10 -1.98 -6.74 8.85
CA LYS A 10 -1.68 -8.06 8.29
C LYS A 10 -2.24 -8.22 6.86
N TYR A 11 -3.29 -7.47 6.51
CA TYR A 11 -3.84 -7.43 5.16
C TYR A 11 -3.21 -6.25 4.40
N ARG A 12 -2.30 -6.57 3.47
CA ARG A 12 -1.54 -5.57 2.70
C ARG A 12 -2.41 -4.71 1.77
N ILE A 13 -3.59 -5.21 1.40
CA ILE A 13 -4.46 -4.63 0.35
C ILE A 13 -5.91 -4.64 0.86
N PRO A 14 -6.57 -3.48 0.99
CA PRO A 14 -7.97 -3.40 1.44
C PRO A 14 -8.98 -3.98 0.45
N THR A 15 -10.18 -4.29 0.96
CA THR A 15 -11.36 -4.61 0.15
C THR A 15 -11.67 -3.49 -0.85
N GLY A 16 -12.14 -3.86 -2.04
CA GLY A 16 -12.51 -2.98 -3.15
C GLY A 16 -11.33 -2.55 -4.03
N ILE A 17 -10.10 -2.82 -3.61
CA ILE A 17 -8.91 -2.50 -4.41
C ILE A 17 -8.76 -3.47 -5.58
N HIS A 18 -8.39 -2.91 -6.72
CA HIS A 18 -8.02 -3.67 -7.90
C HIS A 18 -6.64 -4.29 -7.70
N VAL A 19 -6.55 -5.60 -7.91
CA VAL A 19 -5.33 -6.37 -7.81
C VAL A 19 -5.08 -7.21 -9.06
N HIS A 20 -3.84 -7.63 -9.21
CA HIS A 20 -3.45 -8.69 -10.13
C HIS A 20 -2.65 -9.74 -9.36
N ASP A 21 -2.64 -10.95 -9.91
CA ASP A 21 -1.82 -12.04 -9.42
C ASP A 21 -0.38 -11.86 -9.92
N ARG A 22 0.58 -11.82 -9.00
CA ARG A 22 1.99 -11.58 -9.35
C ARG A 22 2.67 -12.80 -10.00
N ASP A 23 2.07 -13.98 -9.91
CA ASP A 23 2.63 -15.23 -10.43
C ASP A 23 2.16 -15.53 -11.86
N VAL A 24 1.33 -14.67 -12.45
CA VAL A 24 0.84 -14.81 -13.83
C VAL A 24 1.23 -13.59 -14.67
N GLU A 25 1.65 -13.85 -15.90
CA GLU A 25 2.08 -12.78 -16.82
C GLU A 25 0.92 -11.88 -17.28
N ASN A 26 -0.28 -12.44 -17.39
CA ASN A 26 -1.47 -11.68 -17.73
C ASN A 26 -1.99 -10.94 -16.50
N MET A 27 -1.79 -9.61 -16.46
CA MET A 27 -2.34 -8.68 -15.46
C MET A 27 -3.87 -8.61 -15.50
N THR A 28 -4.53 -9.73 -15.26
CA THR A 28 -5.98 -9.83 -15.20
C THR A 28 -6.47 -9.12 -13.95
N ARG A 29 -7.31 -8.10 -14.13
CA ARG A 29 -7.84 -7.31 -13.02
C ARG A 29 -8.84 -8.13 -12.20
N MET A 30 -8.59 -8.17 -10.90
CA MET A 30 -9.46 -8.74 -9.88
C MET A 30 -9.77 -7.68 -8.82
N ILE A 31 -10.87 -7.87 -8.10
CA ILE A 31 -11.28 -7.01 -6.98
C ILE A 31 -11.15 -7.80 -5.70
N VAL A 32 -10.50 -7.23 -4.68
CA VAL A 32 -10.53 -7.79 -3.32
C VAL A 32 -11.93 -7.62 -2.76
N VAL A 33 -12.56 -8.71 -2.34
CA VAL A 33 -13.95 -8.69 -1.84
C VAL A 33 -14.07 -9.08 -0.37
N ASN A 34 -13.08 -9.81 0.17
CA ASN A 34 -13.10 -10.22 1.57
C ASN A 34 -11.71 -10.62 2.09
N HIS A 35 -11.58 -10.63 3.42
CA HIS A 35 -10.42 -11.08 4.16
C HIS A 35 -10.84 -12.07 5.24
N PRO A 36 -10.73 -13.38 4.98
CA PRO A 36 -10.95 -14.39 6.01
C PRO A 36 -10.06 -14.19 7.24
N SER A 37 -10.54 -14.68 8.38
CA SER A 37 -9.82 -14.58 9.66
C SER A 37 -8.69 -15.59 9.77
N GLU A 38 -8.88 -16.73 9.12
CA GLU A 38 -7.97 -17.87 9.06
C GLU A 38 -6.76 -17.60 8.18
N GLN A 39 -5.65 -18.26 8.50
CA GLN A 39 -4.44 -18.22 7.67
C GLN A 39 -4.52 -19.24 6.53
N THR A 40 -3.64 -19.11 5.54
CA THR A 40 -3.67 -19.95 4.34
C THR A 40 -3.54 -21.45 4.62
N GLY A 41 -2.83 -21.84 5.69
CA GLY A 41 -2.70 -23.24 6.12
C GLY A 41 -3.92 -23.81 6.85
N GLU A 42 -4.90 -22.97 7.17
CA GLU A 42 -6.13 -23.37 7.87
C GLU A 42 -7.35 -23.26 6.94
N PHE A 43 -7.38 -22.24 6.07
CA PHE A 43 -8.51 -21.96 5.21
C PHE A 43 -8.69 -23.03 4.12
N GLN A 44 -9.79 -23.78 4.21
CA GLN A 44 -10.13 -24.85 3.28
C GLN A 44 -10.71 -24.32 1.97
N VAL A 45 -10.25 -24.88 0.84
CA VAL A 45 -10.86 -24.66 -0.47
C VAL A 45 -12.06 -25.59 -0.59
N ALA A 46 -13.24 -25.00 -0.79
CA ALA A 46 -14.50 -25.74 -0.80
C ALA A 46 -14.49 -26.90 -1.82
N GLY A 47 -14.86 -28.09 -1.36
CA GLY A 47 -14.98 -29.29 -2.20
C GLY A 47 -13.67 -29.99 -2.57
N THR A 48 -12.52 -29.55 -2.07
CA THR A 48 -11.22 -30.17 -2.42
C THR A 48 -10.57 -30.93 -1.27
N GLY A 49 -10.93 -30.63 -0.02
CA GLY A 49 -10.26 -31.17 1.17
C GLY A 49 -8.82 -30.66 1.35
N LYS A 50 -8.44 -29.60 0.62
CA LYS A 50 -7.13 -28.95 0.65
C LYS A 50 -7.27 -27.50 1.09
N THR A 51 -6.23 -26.99 1.72
CA THR A 51 -6.10 -25.60 2.17
C THR A 51 -5.65 -24.66 1.04
N VAL A 52 -5.68 -23.35 1.27
CA VAL A 52 -5.08 -22.38 0.33
C VAL A 52 -3.57 -22.60 0.22
N ALA A 53 -2.88 -22.91 1.32
CA ALA A 53 -1.44 -23.17 1.32
C ALA A 53 -1.06 -24.37 0.43
N ASP A 54 -1.90 -25.42 0.38
CA ASP A 54 -1.66 -26.60 -0.48
C ASP A 54 -1.66 -26.29 -1.98
N TYR A 55 -2.22 -25.14 -2.39
CA TYR A 55 -2.19 -24.66 -3.78
C TYR A 55 -1.18 -23.55 -4.01
N ASN A 56 -0.46 -23.11 -2.97
CA ASN A 56 0.44 -21.96 -2.97
C ASN A 56 1.72 -22.26 -2.18
N GLU A 57 2.43 -23.33 -2.55
CA GLU A 57 3.59 -23.88 -1.82
C GLU A 57 4.74 -22.88 -1.65
N ASP A 58 4.86 -21.90 -2.56
CA ASP A 58 5.88 -20.84 -2.50
C ASP A 58 5.59 -19.74 -1.45
N TYR A 59 4.43 -19.79 -0.80
CA TYR A 59 3.97 -18.82 0.19
C TYR A 59 3.85 -19.44 1.58
N SER A 60 4.08 -18.62 2.62
CA SER A 60 3.96 -19.07 4.01
C SER A 60 2.54 -19.53 4.34
N ALA A 61 2.41 -20.69 5.00
CA ALA A 61 1.13 -21.17 5.54
C ALA A 61 0.50 -20.19 6.54
N ASP A 62 1.32 -19.36 7.20
CA ASP A 62 0.87 -18.34 8.15
C ASP A 62 0.38 -17.05 7.46
N ALA A 63 0.45 -16.99 6.12
CA ALA A 63 0.00 -15.81 5.38
C ALA A 63 -1.51 -15.59 5.58
N ALA A 64 -1.90 -14.32 5.61
CA ALA A 64 -3.30 -13.94 5.59
C ALA A 64 -3.95 -14.33 4.25
N VAL A 65 -5.21 -14.78 4.30
CA VAL A 65 -6.00 -15.06 3.10
C VAL A 65 -6.63 -13.78 2.56
N VAL A 66 -6.63 -13.63 1.24
CA VAL A 66 -7.41 -12.62 0.53
C VAL A 66 -8.35 -13.30 -0.45
N GLN A 67 -9.60 -12.85 -0.50
CA GLN A 67 -10.61 -13.33 -1.43
C GLN A 67 -10.85 -12.31 -2.53
N VAL A 68 -10.86 -12.78 -3.76
CA VAL A 68 -10.96 -11.95 -4.96
C VAL A 68 -11.96 -12.50 -5.97
N VAL A 69 -12.51 -11.61 -6.79
CA VAL A 69 -13.32 -11.95 -7.98
C VAL A 69 -12.76 -11.27 -9.21
N TYR A 70 -12.94 -11.87 -10.39
CA TYR A 70 -12.57 -11.20 -11.65
C TYR A 70 -13.47 -10.00 -11.90
N GLN A 71 -12.85 -8.83 -12.15
CA GLN A 71 -13.59 -7.56 -12.33
C GLN A 71 -14.64 -7.64 -13.45
N TRP A 72 -14.30 -8.31 -14.56
CA TRP A 72 -15.20 -8.43 -15.71
C TRP A 72 -16.41 -9.32 -15.40
N LYS A 73 -16.26 -10.35 -14.56
CA LYS A 73 -17.39 -11.18 -14.11
C LYS A 73 -18.24 -10.42 -13.12
N LEU A 74 -17.61 -9.74 -12.16
CA LEU A 74 -18.31 -8.88 -11.20
C LEU A 74 -19.16 -7.84 -11.91
N SER A 75 -18.60 -7.15 -12.90
CA SER A 75 -19.33 -6.12 -13.67
C SER A 75 -20.46 -6.69 -14.54
N LYS A 76 -20.45 -8.00 -14.81
CA LYS A 76 -21.51 -8.69 -15.56
C LYS A 76 -22.64 -9.14 -14.66
N GLU A 77 -22.33 -9.75 -13.52
CA GLU A 77 -23.32 -10.29 -12.57
C GLU A 77 -23.87 -9.22 -11.61
N LEU A 78 -23.06 -8.20 -11.30
CA LEU A 78 -23.41 -7.09 -10.41
C LEU A 78 -23.02 -5.74 -11.06
N PRO A 79 -23.73 -5.25 -12.10
CA PRO A 79 -23.30 -4.10 -12.89
C PRO A 79 -23.08 -2.80 -12.10
N ASP A 80 -23.86 -2.61 -11.03
CA ASP A 80 -23.81 -1.44 -10.16
C ASP A 80 -22.87 -1.61 -8.95
N TRP A 81 -22.01 -2.65 -8.95
CA TRP A 81 -21.08 -2.94 -7.84
C TRP A 81 -20.23 -1.74 -7.42
N LYS A 82 -19.98 -0.84 -8.37
CA LYS A 82 -19.22 0.38 -8.15
C LYS A 82 -19.89 1.40 -7.23
N SER A 83 -21.20 1.30 -7.05
CA SER A 83 -22.01 2.18 -6.21
C SER A 83 -22.34 1.55 -4.85
N ILE A 84 -22.00 0.27 -4.67
CA ILE A 84 -22.20 -0.46 -3.41
C ILE A 84 -21.24 0.08 -2.37
N LYS A 85 -21.67 0.19 -1.12
CA LYS A 85 -20.76 0.56 -0.04
C LYS A 85 -19.78 -0.56 0.23
N ILE A 86 -18.55 -0.23 0.58
CA ILE A 86 -17.51 -1.25 0.68
C ILE A 86 -17.76 -2.30 1.76
N GLU A 87 -18.41 -1.91 2.85
CA GLU A 87 -18.83 -2.80 3.92
C GLU A 87 -19.86 -3.84 3.47
N ASP A 88 -20.66 -3.52 2.45
CA ASP A 88 -21.74 -4.35 1.93
C ASP A 88 -21.28 -5.19 0.73
N LEU A 89 -20.13 -4.84 0.10
CA LEU A 89 -19.64 -5.49 -1.12
C LEU A 89 -19.50 -7.01 -0.96
N TRP A 90 -19.05 -7.49 0.20
CA TRP A 90 -18.89 -8.93 0.41
C TRP A 90 -20.23 -9.66 0.41
N GLU A 91 -21.23 -9.14 1.13
CA GLU A 91 -22.58 -9.72 1.21
C GLU A 91 -23.22 -9.77 -0.18
N GLU A 92 -23.14 -8.67 -0.93
CA GLU A 92 -23.66 -8.58 -2.29
C GLU A 92 -22.97 -9.55 -3.26
N VAL A 93 -21.67 -9.82 -3.08
CA VAL A 93 -20.96 -10.85 -3.87
C VAL A 93 -21.43 -12.26 -3.50
N GLN A 94 -21.73 -12.52 -2.22
CA GLN A 94 -22.22 -13.83 -1.77
C GLN A 94 -23.61 -14.16 -2.31
N ASP A 95 -24.42 -13.15 -2.60
CA ASP A 95 -25.76 -13.31 -3.21
C ASP A 95 -25.72 -13.54 -4.73
N THR A 96 -24.53 -13.66 -5.32
CA THR A 96 -24.34 -13.98 -6.74
C THR A 96 -23.77 -15.38 -6.96
N GLU A 97 -23.86 -15.88 -8.20
CA GLU A 97 -23.18 -17.11 -8.64
C GLU A 97 -21.68 -16.88 -8.98
N LEU A 98 -21.09 -15.78 -8.53
CA LEU A 98 -19.68 -15.48 -8.81
C LEU A 98 -18.76 -16.45 -8.09
N LYS A 99 -17.86 -17.08 -8.87
CA LYS A 99 -16.75 -17.83 -8.29
C LYS A 99 -15.78 -16.88 -7.59
N VAL A 100 -15.66 -17.03 -6.27
CA VAL A 100 -14.65 -16.37 -5.43
C VAL A 100 -13.38 -17.21 -5.37
N TYR A 101 -12.23 -16.55 -5.49
CA TYR A 101 -10.92 -17.18 -5.43
C TYR A 101 -10.19 -16.74 -4.16
N SER A 102 -9.52 -17.67 -3.49
CA SER A 102 -8.75 -17.40 -2.26
C SER A 102 -7.26 -17.55 -2.54
N TYR A 103 -6.47 -16.55 -2.14
CA TYR A 103 -5.01 -16.53 -2.34
C TYR A 103 -4.29 -16.08 -1.06
N PRO A 104 -2.98 -16.38 -0.91
CA PRO A 104 -2.13 -15.70 0.04
C PRO A 104 -2.08 -14.20 -0.29
N ALA A 105 -2.30 -13.33 0.70
CA ALA A 105 -2.25 -11.88 0.51
C ALA A 105 -0.95 -11.37 -0.16
N PRO A 106 0.26 -11.91 0.13
CA PRO A 106 1.50 -11.49 -0.54
C PRO A 106 1.58 -11.80 -2.04
N ARG A 107 0.72 -12.69 -2.56
CA ARG A 107 0.63 -13.04 -3.99
C ARG A 107 -0.09 -11.97 -4.79
N MET A 108 -1.03 -11.27 -4.15
CA MET A 108 -1.79 -10.21 -4.81
C MET A 108 -1.01 -8.88 -4.75
N LYS A 109 -0.99 -8.15 -5.86
CA LYS A 109 -0.43 -6.80 -5.96
C LYS A 109 -1.46 -5.80 -6.40
N SER A 110 -1.41 -4.59 -5.84
CA SER A 110 -2.27 -3.50 -6.30
C SER A 110 -1.94 -3.18 -7.75
N VAL A 111 -2.94 -2.97 -8.60
CA VAL A 111 -2.69 -2.48 -9.98
C VAL A 111 -2.01 -1.11 -9.99
N THR A 112 -2.15 -0.34 -8.91
CA THR A 112 -1.51 0.97 -8.77
C THR A 112 -0.05 0.90 -8.33
N SER A 113 0.50 -0.29 -8.04
CA SER A 113 1.94 -0.43 -7.77
C SER A 113 2.79 -0.46 -9.03
N VAL A 114 2.19 -0.68 -10.20
CA VAL A 114 2.85 -0.56 -11.49
C VAL A 114 3.04 0.91 -11.84
N VAL A 115 4.25 1.31 -12.24
CA VAL A 115 4.51 2.66 -12.74
C VAL A 115 4.08 2.74 -14.20
N PRO A 116 3.12 3.61 -14.58
CA PRO A 116 2.68 3.70 -15.96
C PRO A 116 3.79 4.21 -16.87
N LYS A 117 3.95 3.62 -18.06
CA LYS A 117 4.94 4.05 -19.08
C LYS A 117 4.75 5.50 -19.53
N THR A 118 3.60 6.12 -19.26
CA THR A 118 3.33 7.54 -19.53
C THR A 118 4.04 8.48 -18.56
N ILE A 119 4.49 8.00 -17.40
CA ILE A 119 5.31 8.77 -16.46
C ILE A 119 6.74 8.85 -17.01
N LYS A 120 7.20 10.06 -17.34
CA LYS A 120 8.49 10.27 -18.02
C LYS A 120 9.51 11.07 -17.22
N THR A 121 9.08 11.95 -16.32
CA THR A 121 9.97 12.87 -15.59
C THR A 121 9.97 12.64 -14.09
N HIS A 122 10.99 13.17 -13.39
CA HIS A 122 11.08 13.09 -11.93
C HIS A 122 9.86 13.72 -11.25
N ARG A 123 9.35 14.84 -11.77
CA ARG A 123 8.13 15.51 -11.31
C ARG A 123 6.92 14.60 -11.44
N GLU A 124 6.70 14.02 -12.60
CA GLU A 124 5.56 13.13 -12.84
C GLU A 124 5.62 11.91 -11.92
N LEU A 125 6.80 11.31 -11.76
CA LEU A 125 6.98 10.18 -10.85
C LEU A 125 6.64 10.55 -9.41
N ILE A 126 7.18 11.66 -8.89
CA ILE A 126 6.90 12.09 -7.51
C ILE A 126 5.42 12.45 -7.33
N CYS A 127 4.80 13.15 -8.28
CA CYS A 127 3.37 13.47 -8.24
C CYS A 127 2.51 12.21 -8.26
N TYR A 128 2.87 11.22 -9.09
CA TYR A 128 2.16 9.94 -9.19
C TYR A 128 2.24 9.17 -7.86
N GLN A 129 3.45 8.99 -7.33
CA GLN A 129 3.66 8.32 -6.05
C GLN A 129 2.97 9.05 -4.89
N SER A 130 2.97 10.39 -4.91
CA SER A 130 2.27 11.19 -3.90
C SER A 130 0.75 11.08 -3.99
N ALA A 131 0.20 10.97 -5.22
CA ALA A 131 -1.22 10.72 -5.42
C ALA A 131 -1.62 9.32 -4.92
N ARG A 132 -0.75 8.31 -5.09
CA ARG A 132 -0.96 6.97 -4.51
C ARG A 132 -1.06 7.00 -2.98
N LEU A 133 -0.27 7.81 -2.28
CA LEU A 133 -0.40 7.98 -0.82
C LEU A 133 -1.77 8.51 -0.40
N VAL A 134 -2.37 9.39 -1.21
CA VAL A 134 -3.72 9.89 -0.97
C VAL A 134 -4.75 8.80 -1.28
N HIS A 135 -4.59 8.08 -2.38
CA HIS A 135 -5.49 6.97 -2.73
C HIS A 135 -5.57 5.93 -1.60
N LEU A 136 -4.44 5.57 -1.00
CA LEU A 136 -4.36 4.66 0.16
C LEU A 136 -4.92 5.26 1.46
N SER A 137 -5.12 6.57 1.51
CA SER A 137 -5.80 7.24 2.62
C SER A 137 -7.31 7.38 2.41
N VAL A 138 -7.79 7.19 1.17
CA VAL A 138 -9.20 7.25 0.75
C VAL A 138 -9.87 5.87 0.75
N THR A 139 -9.20 4.83 1.23
CA THR A 139 -9.76 3.49 1.54
C THR A 139 -10.78 3.50 2.70
N ILE A 140 -11.45 4.64 2.89
CA ILE A 140 -12.71 4.78 3.61
C ILE A 140 -13.89 4.47 2.68
N ASP A 141 -13.76 4.52 1.34
CA ASP A 141 -14.82 4.06 0.41
C ASP A 141 -14.31 3.82 -1.05
N PRO A 142 -13.80 2.62 -1.39
CA PRO A 142 -13.10 2.37 -2.65
C PRO A 142 -13.90 1.65 -3.76
N THR A 143 -15.22 1.46 -3.68
CA THR A 143 -15.92 0.63 -4.69
C THR A 143 -15.91 1.21 -6.11
N ASN A 144 -15.54 2.46 -6.32
CA ASN A 144 -15.83 3.09 -7.59
C ASN A 144 -14.59 3.33 -8.47
N SER A 145 -14.82 3.36 -9.79
CA SER A 145 -13.92 3.98 -10.79
C SER A 145 -13.46 5.38 -10.38
N PHE A 146 -14.17 5.99 -9.43
CA PHE A 146 -13.81 7.19 -8.71
C PHE A 146 -12.46 7.11 -8.00
N ALA A 147 -12.01 5.97 -7.47
CA ALA A 147 -10.75 5.90 -6.73
C ALA A 147 -9.51 6.00 -7.65
N GLU A 148 -9.54 5.36 -8.83
CA GLU A 148 -8.54 5.55 -9.89
C GLU A 148 -8.64 6.97 -10.47
N ASN A 149 -9.84 7.46 -10.79
CA ASN A 149 -10.06 8.83 -11.27
C ASN A 149 -9.63 9.89 -10.25
N LEU A 150 -9.80 9.63 -8.95
CA LEU A 150 -9.37 10.50 -7.87
C LEU A 150 -7.86 10.49 -7.74
N MET A 151 -7.22 9.33 -7.91
CA MET A 151 -5.75 9.22 -7.93
C MET A 151 -5.19 10.04 -9.10
N TRP A 152 -5.71 9.83 -10.31
CA TRP A 152 -5.31 10.60 -11.50
C TRP A 152 -5.65 12.09 -11.38
N GLY A 153 -6.83 12.45 -10.87
CA GLY A 153 -7.17 13.84 -10.60
C GLY A 153 -6.30 14.49 -9.50
N ASN A 154 -5.82 13.72 -8.53
CA ASN A 154 -4.84 14.17 -7.53
C ASN A 154 -3.44 14.31 -8.11
N TYR A 155 -3.08 13.47 -9.07
CA TYR A 155 -1.86 13.55 -9.84
C TYR A 155 -1.86 14.81 -10.71
N ASP A 156 -2.91 15.03 -11.50
CA ASP A 156 -3.05 16.19 -12.40
C ASP A 156 -2.96 17.50 -11.63
N LYS A 157 -3.68 17.61 -10.51
CA LYS A 157 -3.64 18.80 -9.63
C LYS A 157 -2.26 19.06 -9.01
N ARG A 158 -1.48 18.00 -8.74
CA ARG A 158 -0.09 18.16 -8.24
C ARG A 158 0.86 18.54 -9.35
N LEU A 159 0.64 18.00 -10.54
CA LEU A 159 1.43 18.31 -11.72
C LEU A 159 1.21 19.76 -12.16
N SER A 160 -0.04 20.24 -12.16
CA SER A 160 -0.40 21.64 -12.47
C SER A 160 0.04 22.63 -11.39
N GLY A 161 0.28 22.16 -10.16
CA GLY A 161 0.61 22.99 -9.00
C GLY A 161 -0.61 23.51 -8.23
N ASP A 162 -1.83 23.07 -8.58
CA ASP A 162 -3.06 23.39 -7.83
C ASP A 162 -3.06 22.79 -6.42
N ILE A 163 -2.32 21.70 -6.21
CA ILE A 163 -2.11 21.05 -4.91
C ILE A 163 -0.62 20.82 -4.69
N GLU A 164 -0.08 21.33 -3.59
CA GLU A 164 1.28 21.04 -3.17
C GLU A 164 1.44 19.62 -2.60
N LEU A 165 2.67 19.10 -2.65
CA LEU A 165 3.05 17.89 -1.92
C LEU A 165 2.84 18.06 -0.42
N SER A 166 2.63 16.94 0.29
CA SER A 166 2.48 17.00 1.74
C SER A 166 3.73 17.58 2.40
N SER A 167 3.51 18.48 3.36
CA SER A 167 4.60 19.05 4.13
C SER A 167 5.22 18.01 5.05
N ILE A 168 6.51 18.16 5.35
CA ILE A 168 7.20 17.27 6.28
C ILE A 168 6.56 17.26 7.67
N LEU A 169 5.96 18.38 8.07
CA LEU A 169 5.19 18.50 9.29
C LEU A 169 3.94 17.61 9.28
N LYS A 170 3.27 17.48 8.12
CA LYS A 170 2.13 16.57 7.97
C LYS A 170 2.58 15.11 8.12
N GLU A 171 3.73 14.75 7.54
CA GLU A 171 4.31 13.41 7.68
C GLU A 171 4.71 13.10 9.12
N ASN A 172 5.36 14.03 9.82
CA ASN A 172 5.70 13.90 11.24
C ASN A 172 4.45 13.73 12.12
N LYS A 173 3.37 14.46 11.81
CA LYS A 173 2.08 14.28 12.50
C LYS A 173 1.50 12.89 12.33
N TYR A 174 1.58 12.30 11.13
CA TYR A 174 1.12 10.93 10.92
C TYR A 174 2.02 9.92 11.64
N GLN A 175 3.34 10.10 11.59
CA GLN A 175 4.30 9.27 12.34
C GLN A 175 3.93 9.17 13.82
N MET A 176 3.61 10.31 14.44
CA MET A 176 3.22 10.38 15.85
C MET A 176 1.84 9.81 16.15
N LYS A 177 0.99 9.58 15.15
CA LYS A 177 -0.39 9.11 15.35
C LYS A 177 -0.61 7.65 15.00
N GLU A 178 0.17 7.11 14.06
CA GLU A 178 -0.15 5.85 13.37
C GLU A 178 0.81 4.70 13.72
N ASN A 179 2.03 5.02 14.17
CA ASN A 179 3.12 4.04 14.26
C ASN A 179 3.84 4.05 15.63
N ILE A 180 3.14 4.35 16.72
CA ILE A 180 3.75 4.34 18.06
C ILE A 180 4.05 2.91 18.49
N GLY A 181 5.32 2.63 18.83
CA GLY A 181 5.74 1.30 19.31
C GLY A 181 5.91 0.25 18.21
N LEU A 182 5.72 0.62 16.94
CA LEU A 182 5.90 -0.24 15.77
C LEU A 182 7.16 0.14 15.01
N CYS A 183 7.84 -0.86 14.44
CA CYS A 183 8.86 -0.62 13.44
C CYS A 183 8.21 -0.23 12.11
N MET A 184 8.52 0.96 11.59
CA MET A 184 7.95 1.45 10.32
C MET A 184 8.45 0.73 9.06
N TYR A 185 9.40 -0.19 9.21
CA TYR A 185 9.84 -1.06 8.12
C TYR A 185 9.09 -2.38 8.15
N CYS A 186 9.25 -3.20 9.20
CA CYS A 186 8.63 -4.52 9.25
C CYS A 186 7.19 -4.56 9.83
N GLY A 187 6.68 -3.45 10.36
CA GLY A 187 5.35 -3.35 10.97
C GLY A 187 5.21 -4.01 12.35
N LYS A 188 6.25 -4.68 12.87
CA LYS A 188 6.20 -5.41 14.15
C LYS A 188 6.37 -4.48 15.35
N GLU A 189 5.70 -4.80 16.45
CA GLU A 189 5.93 -4.19 17.76
C GLU A 189 7.39 -4.39 18.20
N SER A 190 8.05 -3.31 18.63
CA SER A 190 9.46 -3.36 19.00
C SER A 190 9.91 -2.14 19.79
N LYS A 191 11.01 -2.29 20.54
CA LYS A 191 11.81 -1.14 20.97
C LYS A 191 12.50 -0.55 19.74
N THR A 192 12.21 0.70 19.42
CA THR A 192 12.70 1.34 18.20
C THR A 192 13.93 2.21 18.41
N THR A 193 14.69 2.37 17.34
CA THR A 193 15.74 3.36 17.10
C THR A 193 15.28 4.29 15.99
N PHE A 194 15.99 5.40 15.73
CA PHE A 194 15.74 6.21 14.52
C PHE A 194 16.69 5.79 13.40
N ASP A 195 16.13 5.61 12.20
CA ASP A 195 16.89 5.44 10.96
C ASP A 195 16.60 6.60 10.00
N HIS A 196 17.60 6.91 9.18
CA HIS A 196 17.52 7.92 8.13
C HIS A 196 16.91 7.33 6.85
N VAL A 197 15.77 7.87 6.42
CA VAL A 197 15.05 7.44 5.20
C VAL A 197 15.95 7.56 3.97
N ILE A 198 16.61 8.70 3.81
CA ILE A 198 17.78 8.89 2.95
C ILE A 198 19.02 8.72 3.84
N PRO A 199 19.89 7.74 3.58
CA PRO A 199 21.12 7.55 4.34
C PRO A 199 22.00 8.81 4.37
N MET A 200 22.68 9.08 5.49
CA MET A 200 23.62 10.20 5.61
C MET A 200 24.74 10.15 4.55
N ASP A 201 25.25 8.95 4.28
CA ASP A 201 26.27 8.70 3.24
C ASP A 201 25.79 9.08 1.84
N ASN A 202 24.47 9.19 1.63
CA ASN A 202 23.83 9.59 0.39
C ASN A 202 23.22 11.00 0.47
N GLY A 203 23.72 11.87 1.36
CA GLY A 203 23.31 13.27 1.47
C GLY A 203 22.06 13.53 2.32
N GLY A 204 21.54 12.51 3.02
CA GLY A 204 20.41 12.69 3.93
C GLY A 204 20.81 13.48 5.19
N ASP A 205 20.00 14.48 5.56
CA ASP A 205 20.19 15.23 6.80
C ASP A 205 19.85 14.40 8.05
N SER A 206 20.27 14.88 9.23
CA SER A 206 19.88 14.32 10.52
C SER A 206 18.72 15.07 11.16
N GLU A 207 17.71 15.44 10.36
CA GLU A 207 16.52 16.10 10.86
C GLU A 207 15.35 15.13 11.01
N MET A 208 14.38 15.51 11.85
CA MET A 208 13.17 14.70 12.06
C MET A 208 12.40 14.45 10.76
N GLY A 209 12.58 15.29 9.73
CA GLY A 209 12.04 15.05 8.41
C GLY A 209 12.54 13.76 7.78
N ASN A 210 13.85 13.50 7.88
CA ASN A 210 14.51 12.32 7.33
C ASN A 210 14.55 11.13 8.29
N MET A 211 13.99 11.20 9.49
CA MET A 211 14.05 10.10 10.46
C MET A 211 12.72 9.38 10.67
N VAL A 212 12.77 8.06 10.88
CA VAL A 212 11.62 7.19 11.21
C VAL A 212 11.97 6.13 12.28
N PRO A 213 11.06 5.77 13.20
CA PRO A 213 11.26 4.73 14.19
C PRO A 213 11.28 3.33 13.56
N VAL A 214 12.35 2.58 13.81
CA VAL A 214 12.56 1.23 13.28
C VAL A 214 13.24 0.33 14.31
N CYS A 215 13.01 -0.99 14.26
CA CYS A 215 13.70 -1.91 15.16
C CYS A 215 15.20 -2.02 14.80
N PRO A 216 16.07 -2.38 15.76
CA PRO A 216 17.52 -2.46 15.53
C PRO A 216 17.91 -3.40 14.38
N SER A 217 17.19 -4.51 14.20
CA SER A 217 17.45 -5.47 13.12
C SER A 217 17.17 -4.89 11.73
N CYS A 218 16.05 -4.17 11.57
CA CYS A 218 15.72 -3.50 10.31
C CYS A 218 16.67 -2.34 10.03
N ASN A 219 17.00 -1.53 11.05
CA ASN A 219 17.96 -0.43 10.93
C ASN A 219 19.32 -0.92 10.42
N SER A 220 19.90 -1.90 11.12
CA SER A 220 21.19 -2.51 10.74
C SER A 220 21.13 -3.19 9.36
N SER A 221 20.03 -3.88 9.05
CA SER A 221 19.84 -4.52 7.75
C SER A 221 19.77 -3.52 6.59
N LYS A 222 19.04 -2.40 6.76
CA LYS A 222 19.00 -1.33 5.76
C LYS A 222 20.37 -0.68 5.62
N SER A 223 20.95 -0.22 6.72
CA SER A 223 22.23 0.50 6.71
C SER A 223 22.18 1.66 5.68
N ASN A 224 23.18 1.79 4.81
CA ASN A 224 23.27 2.82 3.79
C ASN A 224 22.49 2.52 2.49
N LYS A 225 21.63 1.49 2.48
CA LYS A 225 20.84 1.13 1.29
C LYS A 225 19.67 2.10 1.12
N ASN A 226 19.28 2.31 -0.14
CA ASN A 226 18.04 3.02 -0.46
C ASN A 226 16.83 2.30 0.16
N VAL A 227 15.93 3.06 0.78
CA VAL A 227 14.77 2.50 1.49
C VAL A 227 13.83 1.71 0.58
N ILE A 228 13.61 2.16 -0.66
CA ILE A 228 12.74 1.48 -1.63
C ILE A 228 13.37 0.16 -2.07
N ASP A 229 14.66 0.19 -2.43
CA ASP A 229 15.39 -1.01 -2.86
C ASP A 229 15.44 -2.06 -1.72
N TRP A 230 15.63 -1.62 -0.47
CA TRP A 230 15.60 -2.49 0.70
C TRP A 230 14.22 -3.13 0.90
N HIS A 231 13.14 -2.33 0.88
CA HIS A 231 11.78 -2.85 1.03
C HIS A 231 11.42 -3.86 -0.06
N LYS A 232 11.76 -3.57 -1.33
CA LYS A 232 11.55 -4.50 -2.45
C LYS A 232 12.31 -5.80 -2.27
N LYS A 233 13.58 -5.74 -1.88
CA LYS A 233 14.42 -6.93 -1.65
C LYS A 233 13.84 -7.84 -0.57
N HIS A 234 13.17 -7.28 0.43
CA HIS A 234 12.58 -8.02 1.54
C HIS A 234 11.11 -8.39 1.33
N ASP A 235 10.50 -8.03 0.19
CA ASP A 235 9.06 -8.17 -0.08
C ASP A 235 8.17 -7.58 1.05
N ILE A 236 8.56 -6.39 1.53
CA ILE A 236 7.83 -5.67 2.58
C ILE A 236 7.25 -4.39 1.96
N PRO A 237 5.93 -4.15 2.01
CA PRO A 237 5.34 -2.88 1.60
C PRO A 237 5.97 -1.70 2.34
N VAL A 238 6.13 -0.57 1.65
CA VAL A 238 6.68 0.64 2.27
C VAL A 238 5.59 1.32 3.10
N ASP A 239 5.88 1.67 4.35
CA ASP A 239 4.93 2.44 5.16
C ASP A 239 4.66 3.82 4.53
N ARG A 240 3.39 4.23 4.54
CA ARG A 240 2.89 5.48 3.94
C ARG A 240 3.64 6.72 4.40
N VAL A 241 4.08 6.78 5.67
CA VAL A 241 4.84 7.90 6.22
C VAL A 241 6.30 7.84 5.79
N VAL A 242 6.91 6.65 5.77
CA VAL A 242 8.27 6.46 5.22
C VAL A 242 8.30 6.96 3.78
N LEU A 243 7.32 6.54 2.99
CA LEU A 243 7.22 6.93 1.58
C LEU A 243 6.93 8.43 1.41
N GLY A 244 6.03 9.00 2.21
CA GLY A 244 5.74 10.44 2.19
C GLY A 244 6.97 11.31 2.49
N LYS A 245 7.77 10.92 3.49
CA LYS A 245 9.05 11.57 3.80
C LYS A 245 10.03 11.45 2.64
N TYR A 246 10.20 10.23 2.12
CA TYR A 246 11.12 9.96 1.01
C TYR A 246 10.79 10.81 -0.23
N LEU A 247 9.51 10.85 -0.63
CA LEU A 247 9.06 11.65 -1.78
C LEU A 247 9.29 13.15 -1.56
N LYS A 248 9.08 13.65 -0.33
CA LYS A 248 9.31 15.06 -0.03
C LYS A 248 10.79 15.43 -0.12
N LEU A 249 11.67 14.58 0.41
CA LEU A 249 13.11 14.80 0.35
C LEU A 249 13.61 14.75 -1.10
N LEU A 250 13.20 13.74 -1.87
CA LEU A 250 13.51 13.65 -3.30
C LEU A 250 13.02 14.85 -4.11
N TRP A 251 11.84 15.38 -3.77
CA TRP A 251 11.31 16.57 -4.42
C TRP A 251 12.22 17.79 -4.18
N GLU A 252 12.62 18.03 -2.93
CA GLU A 252 13.49 19.16 -2.60
C GLU A 252 14.88 19.00 -3.25
N GLU A 253 15.45 17.79 -3.25
CA GLU A 253 16.70 17.48 -3.93
C GLU A 253 16.62 17.80 -5.43
N PHE A 254 15.68 17.19 -6.17
CA PHE A 254 15.55 17.43 -7.61
C PHE A 254 15.15 18.87 -7.93
N LYS A 255 14.40 19.54 -7.06
CA LYS A 255 14.08 20.96 -7.22
C LYS A 255 15.33 21.83 -7.11
N GLN A 256 16.18 21.58 -6.12
CA GLN A 256 17.43 22.31 -5.92
C GLN A 256 18.42 22.07 -7.06
N GLU A 257 18.47 20.84 -7.58
CA GLU A 257 19.33 20.47 -8.70
C GLU A 257 18.77 20.87 -10.08
N GLY A 258 17.51 21.35 -10.14
CA GLY A 258 16.84 21.70 -11.40
C GLY A 258 16.42 20.48 -12.26
N LYS A 259 16.34 19.29 -11.67
CA LYS A 259 16.10 18.01 -12.36
C LYS A 259 14.65 17.55 -12.41
N LEU A 260 13.71 18.31 -11.81
CA LEU A 260 12.30 17.88 -11.73
C LEU A 260 11.71 17.51 -13.10
N ASP A 261 12.05 18.26 -14.13
CA ASP A 261 11.52 18.07 -15.48
C ASP A 261 12.44 17.24 -16.38
N GLU A 262 13.54 16.70 -15.83
CA GLU A 262 14.41 15.76 -16.55
C GLU A 262 13.76 14.37 -16.67
N PRO A 263 14.06 13.62 -17.76
CA PRO A 263 13.57 12.26 -17.91
C PRO A 263 14.10 11.31 -16.83
N ILE A 264 13.24 10.44 -16.31
CA ILE A 264 13.66 9.35 -15.42
C ILE A 264 14.40 8.27 -16.22
N SER A 265 15.42 7.67 -15.62
CA SER A 265 16.08 6.49 -16.18
C SER A 265 15.21 5.24 -16.04
N GLU A 266 15.46 4.24 -16.89
CA GLU A 266 14.83 2.92 -16.78
C GLU A 266 15.09 2.28 -15.41
N THR A 267 16.31 2.39 -14.89
CA THR A 267 16.66 1.92 -13.54
C THR A 267 15.83 2.60 -12.44
N LEU A 268 15.55 3.90 -12.57
CA LEU A 268 14.70 4.59 -11.61
C LEU A 268 13.24 4.16 -11.76
N HIS A 269 12.74 4.01 -12.98
CA HIS A 269 11.40 3.47 -13.22
C HIS A 269 11.25 2.08 -12.57
N ASP A 270 12.20 1.18 -12.80
CA ASP A 270 12.20 -0.19 -12.25
C ASP A 270 12.31 -0.23 -10.73
N ARG A 271 13.03 0.71 -10.11
CA ARG A 271 13.04 0.84 -8.64
C ARG A 271 11.63 1.03 -8.10
N TRP A 272 10.84 1.87 -8.75
CA TRP A 272 9.51 2.26 -8.28
C TRP A 272 8.41 1.30 -8.72
N ASP A 273 8.64 0.52 -9.76
CA ASP A 273 7.69 -0.47 -10.25
C ASP A 273 7.45 -1.60 -9.23
N GLY A 274 6.18 -1.93 -9.00
CA GLY A 274 5.74 -2.95 -8.06
C GLY A 274 5.92 -2.59 -6.58
N VAL A 275 6.20 -1.32 -6.25
CA VAL A 275 6.30 -0.86 -4.86
C VAL A 275 4.91 -0.83 -4.24
N GLU A 276 4.62 -1.80 -3.37
CA GLU A 276 3.43 -1.79 -2.53
C GLU A 276 3.59 -0.83 -1.34
N ILE A 277 2.48 -0.28 -0.89
CA ILE A 277 2.45 0.71 0.19
C ILE A 277 1.45 0.23 1.23
N THR A 278 1.83 0.30 2.50
CA THR A 278 0.94 0.00 3.62
C THR A 278 0.72 1.23 4.48
N ARG A 279 -0.38 1.25 5.23
CA ARG A 279 -0.64 2.29 6.23
C ARG A 279 -1.27 1.64 7.45
N ASN A 280 -0.64 1.83 8.60
CA ASN A 280 -1.23 1.41 9.86
C ASN A 280 -2.20 2.49 10.36
N ILE A 281 -3.50 2.19 10.44
CA ILE A 281 -4.50 3.09 11.02
C ILE A 281 -5.15 2.53 12.28
N SER A 282 -4.77 1.32 12.70
CA SER A 282 -5.37 0.63 13.85
C SER A 282 -4.97 1.25 15.20
N GLN A 283 -3.88 2.03 15.23
CA GLN A 283 -3.38 2.71 16.43
C GLN A 283 -3.55 4.23 16.40
N THR A 284 -4.50 4.77 15.63
CA THR A 284 -4.79 6.21 15.72
C THR A 284 -5.14 6.53 17.17
N LEU A 285 -4.35 7.39 17.84
CA LEU A 285 -4.51 7.84 19.24
C LEU A 285 -5.91 8.38 19.64
N TYR A 286 -6.91 8.31 18.78
CA TYR A 286 -8.23 8.92 18.91
C TYR A 286 -9.41 7.94 18.99
N THR A 287 -9.22 6.62 19.03
CA THR A 287 -10.37 5.70 19.09
C THR A 287 -10.97 5.47 20.48
N ASP A 288 -10.50 6.11 21.56
CA ASP A 288 -10.98 5.75 22.91
C ASP A 288 -11.26 6.89 23.91
N ALA A 289 -11.49 8.14 23.43
CA ALA A 289 -11.77 9.27 24.33
C ALA A 289 -13.17 9.91 24.20
N ARG A 290 -14.07 9.39 23.37
CA ARG A 290 -15.44 9.95 23.20
C ARG A 290 -16.60 8.97 23.45
N LEU A 291 -16.36 7.86 24.15
CA LEU A 291 -17.42 6.92 24.54
C LEU A 291 -17.49 6.63 26.05
N LYS A 292 -16.93 7.52 26.88
CA LYS A 292 -17.18 7.53 28.33
C LYS A 292 -17.40 8.95 28.83
N GLN A 293 -18.57 9.50 28.54
CA GLN A 293 -19.28 10.47 29.36
C GLN A 293 -20.78 10.38 29.06
#